data_AF-A0A961R6C0-F1
#
_entry.id   AF-A0A961R6C0-F1
#
_cell.length_a   1.000
_cell.length_b   1.000
_cell.length_c   1.000
_cell.angle_alpha   90.00
_cell.angle_beta   90.00
_cell.angle_gamma   90.00
#
_symmetry.space_group_name_H-M   'P 1'
#
loop_
_entity.id
_entity.type
_entity.pdbx_description
1 polymer ?
#
loop_
_entity_poly.entity_id
_entity_poly.type
_entity_poly.pdbx_seq_one_letter_code
_entity_poly.pdbx_strand_id
1 'polypeptide(L)'
;MSGLSGPREWGGEDEAPRRAVLPAMLRGASGKCPHCGKGPIFQGYLGTRQTCEACGEELFHHRADDLPAYLNIFITGHVVVGLM
;
A
#
# COMPACT_ATOMS: atom_id res chain seq x y z
N MET A 1 -36.99 21.68 1.16
CA MET A 1 -35.84 21.23 1.98
C MET A 1 -35.05 20.27 1.12
N SER A 2 -34.31 20.83 0.16
CA SER A 2 -33.70 20.15 -0.98
C SER A 2 -32.29 20.70 -1.11
N GLY A 3 -31.29 19.87 -0.86
CA GLY A 3 -29.87 20.23 -0.92
C GLY A 3 -29.09 19.33 0.03
N LEU A 4 -28.05 18.59 -0.34
CA LEU A 4 -27.30 18.49 -1.59
C LEU A 4 -26.80 17.04 -1.67
N SER A 5 -27.33 16.24 -2.60
CA SER A 5 -26.72 14.98 -3.03
C SER A 5 -25.91 15.23 -4.29
N GLY A 6 -24.82 15.98 -4.16
CA GLY A 6 -23.83 16.09 -5.23
C GLY A 6 -23.01 14.81 -5.33
N PRO A 7 -22.61 14.35 -6.52
CA PRO A 7 -21.54 13.35 -6.63
C PRO A 7 -20.28 13.90 -5.96
N ARG A 8 -19.57 13.05 -5.21
CA ARG A 8 -18.28 13.41 -4.61
C ARG A 8 -17.28 13.70 -5.73
N GLU A 9 -17.09 14.97 -6.03
CA GLU A 9 -16.04 15.46 -6.91
C GLU A 9 -14.70 15.28 -6.18
N TRP A 10 -13.89 14.31 -6.61
CA TRP A 10 -12.51 14.16 -6.17
C TRP A 10 -11.66 15.21 -6.87
N GLY A 11 -11.85 16.48 -6.49
CA GLY A 11 -11.13 17.63 -7.01
C GLY A 11 -9.88 17.93 -6.18
N GLY A 12 -8.73 17.92 -6.84
CA GLY A 12 -7.46 18.39 -6.29
C GLY A 12 -6.30 17.87 -7.12
N GLU A 13 -5.97 18.55 -8.22
CA GLU A 13 -4.61 18.50 -8.79
C GLU A 13 -3.69 19.26 -7.83
N ASP A 14 -3.60 18.80 -6.58
CA ASP A 14 -2.53 19.21 -5.69
C ASP A 14 -1.27 18.64 -6.32
N GLU A 15 -0.38 19.53 -6.73
CA GLU A 15 0.96 19.22 -7.22
C GLU A 15 1.76 18.61 -6.07
N ALA A 16 1.40 17.38 -5.68
CA ALA A 16 2.05 16.63 -4.65
C ALA A 16 3.52 16.53 -5.04
N PRO A 17 4.46 16.87 -4.15
CA PRO A 17 5.88 16.88 -4.48
C PRO A 17 6.24 15.55 -5.12
N ARG A 18 6.92 15.56 -6.28
CA ARG A 18 7.29 14.35 -7.01
C ARG A 18 8.07 13.42 -6.08
N ARG A 19 7.35 12.48 -5.48
CA ARG A 19 7.94 11.43 -4.65
C ARG A 19 8.74 10.58 -5.63
N ALA A 20 10.03 10.42 -5.39
CA ALA A 20 10.83 9.51 -6.21
C ALA A 20 10.17 8.12 -6.13
N VAL A 21 9.59 7.69 -7.25
CA VAL A 21 8.75 6.48 -7.32
C VAL A 21 9.53 5.24 -6.95
N LEU A 22 10.78 5.13 -7.42
CA LEU A 22 11.67 4.02 -7.12
C LEU A 22 11.89 3.82 -5.60
N PRO A 23 12.38 4.81 -4.83
CA PRO A 23 12.58 4.63 -3.41
C PRO A 23 11.28 4.47 -2.61
N ALA A 24 10.14 4.96 -3.12
CA ALA A 24 8.85 4.69 -2.52
C ALA A 24 8.45 3.21 -2.71
N MET A 25 8.57 2.70 -3.94
CA MET A 25 8.31 1.29 -4.27
C MET A 25 9.26 0.34 -3.53
N LEU A 26 10.55 0.66 -3.46
CA LEU A 26 11.54 -0.14 -2.73
C LEU A 26 11.24 -0.21 -1.23
N ARG A 27 10.84 0.92 -0.61
CA ARG A 27 10.45 0.94 0.81
C ARG A 27 9.23 0.04 1.06
N GLY A 28 8.22 0.14 0.19
CA GLY A 28 7.04 -0.74 0.23
C GLY A 28 7.39 -2.22 0.06
N ALA A 29 8.18 -2.56 -0.96
CA ALA A 29 8.63 -3.93 -1.23
C ALA A 29 9.49 -4.50 -0.08
N SER A 30 10.24 -3.64 0.61
CA SER A 30 11.03 -4.03 1.79
C SER A 30 10.21 -4.10 3.08
N GLY A 31 8.90 -3.80 3.04
CA GLY A 31 8.04 -3.75 4.23
C GLY A 31 8.42 -2.65 5.23
N LYS A 32 9.04 -1.55 4.75
CA LYS A 32 9.56 -0.45 5.57
C LYS A 32 8.71 0.80 5.42
N CYS A 33 8.63 1.59 6.50
CA CYS A 33 7.86 2.82 6.58
C CYS A 33 8.07 3.71 5.34
N PRO A 34 7.00 4.17 4.67
CA PRO A 34 7.09 4.97 3.46
C PRO A 34 7.73 6.34 3.73
N HIS A 35 7.50 6.90 4.92
CA HIS A 35 8.07 8.18 5.34
C HIS A 35 9.56 8.07 5.70
N CYS A 36 9.91 7.30 6.73
CA CYS A 36 11.30 7.27 7.24
C CYS A 36 12.18 6.15 6.68
N GLY A 37 11.62 5.08 6.12
CA GLY A 37 12.36 3.93 5.58
C GLY A 37 13.09 3.06 6.62
N LYS A 38 12.85 3.25 7.93
CA LYS A 38 13.55 2.53 9.01
C LYS A 38 12.67 1.51 9.73
N GLY A 39 11.47 1.92 10.15
CA GLY A 39 10.56 1.05 10.90
C GLY A 39 9.80 0.06 10.01
N PRO A 40 9.51 -1.16 10.48
CA PRO A 40 8.67 -2.12 9.76
C PRO A 40 7.21 -1.65 9.72
N ILE A 41 6.52 -1.93 8.61
CA ILE A 41 5.08 -1.66 8.45
C ILE A 41 4.25 -2.81 9.03
N PHE A 42 4.69 -4.05 8.82
CA PHE A 42 3.94 -5.23 9.21
C PHE A 42 4.32 -5.72 10.61
N GLN A 43 3.32 -6.25 11.32
CA GLN A 43 3.46 -7.01 12.55
C GLN A 43 3.14 -8.47 12.24
N GLY A 44 4.18 -9.27 12.02
CA GLY A 44 4.03 -10.65 11.56
C GLY A 44 3.66 -10.72 10.07
N TYR A 45 2.84 -11.71 9.70
CA TYR A 45 2.52 -11.98 8.29
C TYR A 45 1.32 -11.19 7.77
N LEU A 46 0.26 -11.05 8.57
CA LEU A 46 -1.02 -10.44 8.14
C LEU A 46 -1.34 -9.13 8.86
N GLY A 47 -0.60 -8.79 9.92
CA GLY A 47 -0.88 -7.60 10.72
C GLY A 47 -0.18 -6.37 10.16
N THR A 48 -0.88 -5.24 10.12
CA THR A 48 -0.28 -3.92 9.88
C THR A 48 -0.16 -3.18 11.20
N ARG A 49 0.99 -2.56 11.47
CA ARG A 49 1.17 -1.71 12.64
C ARG A 49 0.33 -0.45 12.51
N GLN A 50 -0.20 0.05 13.62
CA GLN A 50 -0.97 1.29 13.65
C GLN A 50 -0.07 2.51 13.42
N THR A 51 1.14 2.48 13.98
CA THR A 51 2.08 3.61 13.96
C THR A 51 3.50 3.11 13.75
N CYS A 52 4.33 3.89 13.05
CA CYS A 52 5.74 3.60 12.88
C CYS A 52 6.52 3.82 14.19
N GLU A 53 7.26 2.82 14.67
CA GLU A 53 8.09 2.93 15.89
C GLU A 53 9.24 3.94 15.77
N ALA A 54 9.68 4.27 14.56
CA ALA A 54 10.85 5.12 14.34
C ALA A 54 10.52 6.61 14.13
N CYS A 55 9.36 6.92 13.53
CA CYS A 55 8.99 8.29 13.19
C CYS A 55 7.56 8.69 13.58
N GLY A 56 6.76 7.78 14.14
CA GLY A 56 5.40 8.10 14.58
C GLY A 56 4.36 8.19 13.45
N GLU A 57 4.69 7.78 12.23
CA GLU A 57 3.76 7.84 11.08
C GLU A 57 2.56 6.91 11.27
N GLU A 58 1.36 7.37 10.98
CA GLU A 58 0.12 6.58 11.02
C GLU A 58 0.04 5.64 9.79
N LEU A 59 -0.02 4.33 10.05
CA LEU A 59 0.08 3.27 9.03
C LEU A 59 -1.23 2.49 8.82
N PHE A 60 -2.29 2.81 9.55
CA PHE A 60 -3.56 2.05 9.56
C PHE A 60 -4.54 2.45 8.44
N HIS A 61 -4.26 3.50 7.68
CA HIS A 61 -5.14 4.00 6.62
C HIS A 61 -5.02 3.24 5.28
N HIS A 62 -4.03 2.35 5.16
CA HIS A 62 -3.84 1.57 3.95
C HIS A 62 -4.92 0.49 3.84
N ARG A 63 -5.72 0.55 2.78
CA ARG A 63 -6.62 -0.55 2.41
C ARG A 63 -5.78 -1.68 1.81
N ALA A 64 -6.14 -2.91 2.14
CA ALA A 64 -5.53 -4.08 1.52
C ALA A 64 -5.85 -4.10 0.01
N ASP A 65 -4.82 -4.29 -0.81
CA ASP A 65 -4.94 -4.56 -2.24
C ASP A 65 -4.85 -6.07 -2.49
N ASP A 66 -5.59 -6.58 -3.47
CA ASP A 66 -5.62 -8.01 -3.81
C ASP A 66 -4.42 -8.46 -4.69
N LEU A 67 -3.53 -7.55 -5.08
CA LEU A 67 -2.35 -7.84 -5.90
C LEU A 67 -1.53 -9.04 -5.35
N PRO A 68 -1.23 -9.14 -4.03
CA PRO A 68 -0.49 -10.28 -3.49
C PRO A 68 -1.18 -11.62 -3.75
N ALA A 69 -2.51 -11.66 -3.70
CA ALA A 69 -3.28 -12.88 -3.97
C ALA A 69 -3.23 -13.24 -5.47
N TYR A 70 -3.40 -12.25 -6.36
CA TYR A 70 -3.26 -12.47 -7.80
C TYR A 70 -1.88 -12.95 -8.21
N LEU A 71 -0.82 -12.37 -7.63
CA LEU A 71 0.56 -12.80 -7.88
C LEU A 71 0.76 -14.26 -7.45
N ASN A 72 0.23 -14.64 -6.30
CA ASN A 72 0.29 -16.03 -5.83
C ASN A 72 -0.42 -17.00 -6.78
N ILE A 73 -1.64 -16.67 -7.23
CA ILE A 73 -2.40 -17.49 -8.19
C ILE A 73 -1.65 -17.60 -9.52
N PHE A 74 -1.10 -16.50 -10.02
CA PHE A 74 -0.32 -16.47 -11.26
C PHE A 74 0.90 -17.40 -11.18
N ILE A 75 1.72 -17.25 -10.13
CA ILE A 75 2.92 -18.08 -9.93
C ILE A 75 2.53 -19.55 -9.77
N THR A 76 1.56 -19.85 -8.91
CA THR A 76 1.12 -21.22 -8.66
C THR A 76 0.57 -21.87 -9.93
N GLY A 77 -0.24 -21.13 -10.71
CA GLY A 77 -0.76 -21.60 -11.99
C GLY A 77 0.33 -21.96 -12.98
N HIS A 78 1.36 -21.13 -13.12
CA HIS A 78 2.47 -21.41 -14.04
C HIS A 78 3.38 -22.55 -13.56
N VAL A 79 3.61 -22.66 -12.24
CA VAL A 79 4.41 -23.75 -11.69
C VAL A 79 3.65 -25.08 -11.78
N VAL A 80 2.35 -25.11 -11.51
CA VAL A 80 1.57 -26.36 -11.50
C VAL A 80 1.15 -26.78 -12.92
N VAL A 81 0.72 -25.84 -13.76
CA VAL A 81 0.22 -26.15 -15.12
C VAL A 81 1.33 -26.10 -16.16
N GLY A 82 2.33 -25.24 -15.99
CA GLY A 82 3.42 -25.06 -16.96
C GLY A 82 4.63 -25.96 -16.73
N LEU A 83 4.84 -26.47 -15.51
CA LEU A 83 5.92 -27.43 -15.20
C LEU A 83 5.46 -28.90 -15.31
N MET A 84 4.15 -29.14 -15.31
CA MET A 84 3.53 -30.47 -15.48
C MET A 84 3.30 -30.77 -16.96
#